data_AF-A0A964NIV0-F1
#
_entry.id   AF-A0A964NIV0-F1
#
_cell.length_a   1.000
_cell.length_b   1.000
_cell.length_c   1.000
_cell.angle_alpha   90.00
_cell.angle_beta   90.00
_cell.angle_gamma   90.00
#
_symmetry.space_group_name_H-M   'P 1'
#
loop_
_entity.id
_entity.type
_entity.pdbx_description
1 polymer ?
#
loop_
_entity_poly.entity_id
_entity_poly.type
_entity_poly.pdbx_seq_one_letter_code
_entity_poly.pdbx_strand_id
1 'polypeptide(L)'
;MRSETVKVSSEIVMCVGGAPVTLHKVEVSVLRETDEAPVAEVRLCLELDALTYARLDTSDAFHLREAERGPNAVGAFGPAAAVRVEARLNPEHLSVFSPEADAFDVAVALKGATSDSPLRQTESYLVLAVTQEQQKGLRLGFSTSWFSGAS
;
A
#
# COMPACT_ATOMS: atom_id res chain seq x y z
N MET A 1 -12.29 16.02 3.77
CA MET A 1 -11.63 14.81 3.26
C MET A 1 -12.42 13.61 3.74
N ARG A 2 -13.12 12.95 2.81
CA ARG A 2 -13.89 11.74 3.03
C ARG A 2 -13.04 10.54 2.62
N SER A 3 -13.21 9.42 3.33
CA SER A 3 -12.55 8.16 3.03
C SER A 3 -13.60 7.05 2.98
N GLU A 4 -13.50 6.20 1.97
CA GLU A 4 -14.29 4.99 1.84
C GLU A 4 -13.36 3.80 1.74
N THR A 5 -13.64 2.73 2.47
CA THR A 5 -12.76 1.56 2.53
C THR A 5 -13.55 0.29 2.27
N VAL A 6 -13.03 -0.55 1.39
CA VAL A 6 -13.59 -1.88 1.11
C VAL A 6 -12.51 -2.94 1.21
N LYS A 7 -12.92 -4.13 1.65
CA LYS A 7 -12.07 -5.31 1.56
C LYS A 7 -12.04 -5.79 0.11
N VAL A 8 -10.85 -5.89 -0.45
CA VAL A 8 -10.64 -6.43 -1.79
C VAL A 8 -10.75 -7.94 -1.72
N SER A 9 -9.78 -8.60 -1.08
CA SER A 9 -9.64 -10.05 -1.09
C SER A 9 -8.95 -10.54 0.17
N SER A 10 -9.06 -11.83 0.48
CA SER A 10 -8.16 -12.46 1.46
C SER A 10 -6.72 -12.46 0.97
N GLU A 11 -6.51 -12.55 -0.34
CA GLU A 11 -5.20 -12.62 -0.97
C GLU A 11 -5.20 -11.92 -2.32
N ILE A 12 -4.07 -11.31 -2.67
CA ILE A 12 -3.83 -10.72 -3.98
C ILE A 12 -2.38 -10.98 -4.40
N VAL A 13 -2.17 -11.25 -5.68
CA VAL A 13 -0.81 -11.38 -6.22
C VAL A 13 -0.40 -10.03 -6.81
N MET A 14 0.72 -9.51 -6.36
CA MET A 14 1.41 -8.35 -6.94
C MET A 14 2.75 -8.78 -7.53
N CYS A 15 3.38 -7.91 -8.31
CA CYS A 15 4.68 -8.11 -8.94
C CYS A 15 5.71 -7.20 -8.29
N VAL A 16 6.88 -7.77 -8.01
CA VAL A 16 8.07 -7.08 -7.48
C VAL A 16 9.23 -7.42 -8.40
N GLY A 17 9.73 -6.46 -9.17
CA GLY A 17 10.77 -6.70 -10.18
C GLY A 17 10.40 -7.83 -11.16
N GLY A 18 9.10 -7.99 -11.45
CA GLY A 18 8.56 -9.05 -12.31
C GLY A 18 8.31 -10.40 -11.63
N ALA A 19 8.68 -10.59 -10.36
CA ALA A 19 8.37 -11.81 -9.61
C ALA A 19 7.04 -11.68 -8.84
N PRO A 20 6.17 -12.71 -8.82
CA PRO A 20 4.92 -12.67 -8.09
C PRO A 20 5.15 -12.74 -6.57
N VAL A 21 4.38 -11.94 -5.82
CA VAL A 21 4.32 -11.93 -4.36
C VAL A 21 2.85 -11.92 -3.95
N THR A 22 2.47 -12.85 -3.08
CA THR A 22 1.14 -12.91 -2.49
C THR A 22 1.08 -11.99 -1.28
N LEU A 23 0.09 -11.10 -1.25
CA LEU A 23 -0.22 -10.21 -0.14
C LEU A 23 -1.59 -10.59 0.44
N HIS A 24 -1.75 -10.45 1.75
CA HIS A 24 -2.94 -10.90 2.46
C HIS A 24 -3.77 -9.72 2.99
N LYS A 25 -5.05 -10.01 3.28
CA LYS A 25 -6.03 -9.07 3.87
C LYS A 25 -5.99 -7.67 3.23
N VAL A 26 -6.10 -7.65 1.91
CA VAL A 26 -5.98 -6.40 1.16
C VAL A 26 -7.28 -5.60 1.25
N GLU A 27 -7.15 -4.39 1.75
CA GLU A 27 -8.17 -3.36 1.81
C GLU A 27 -7.76 -2.21 0.88
N VAL A 28 -8.75 -1.63 0.22
CA VAL A 28 -8.60 -0.41 -0.60
C VAL A 28 -9.33 0.70 0.11
N SER A 29 -8.69 1.85 0.25
CA SER A 29 -9.34 3.09 0.64
C SER A 29 -9.26 4.11 -0.49
N VAL A 30 -10.36 4.77 -0.79
CA VAL A 30 -10.43 5.92 -1.70
C VAL A 30 -10.66 7.17 -0.87
N LEU A 31 -9.84 8.18 -1.08
CA LEU A 31 -9.96 9.47 -0.41
C LEU A 31 -10.28 10.57 -1.41
N ARG A 32 -11.20 11.44 -1.00
CA ARG A 32 -11.70 12.58 -1.78
C ARG A 32 -11.87 13.79 -0.90
N GLU A 33 -11.84 14.99 -1.48
CA GLU A 33 -12.10 16.21 -0.72
C GLU A 33 -13.56 16.25 -0.22
N THR A 34 -14.49 15.97 -1.15
CA THR A 34 -15.94 15.86 -0.97
C THR A 34 -16.49 14.65 -1.74
N ASP A 35 -17.78 14.34 -1.61
CA ASP A 35 -18.42 13.20 -2.29
C ASP A 35 -18.41 13.33 -3.82
N GLU A 36 -18.55 14.57 -4.31
CA GLU A 36 -18.62 14.90 -5.73
C GLU A 36 -17.23 15.21 -6.33
N ALA A 37 -16.20 15.33 -5.48
CA ALA A 37 -14.84 15.58 -5.92
C ALA A 37 -14.25 14.34 -6.61
N PRO A 38 -13.28 14.53 -7.52
CA PRO A 38 -12.53 13.43 -8.09
C PRO A 38 -11.76 12.66 -7.01
N VAL A 39 -11.42 11.40 -7.31
CA VAL A 39 -10.47 10.61 -6.51
C VAL A 39 -9.16 11.39 -6.32
N ALA A 40 -8.86 11.73 -5.06
CA ALA A 40 -7.63 12.44 -4.71
C ALA A 40 -6.51 11.46 -4.34
N GLU A 41 -6.84 10.32 -3.73
CA GLU A 41 -5.87 9.33 -3.31
C GLU A 41 -6.51 7.92 -3.27
N VAL A 42 -5.72 6.92 -3.64
CA VAL A 42 -6.04 5.50 -3.45
C VAL A 42 -5.00 4.90 -2.51
N ARG A 43 -5.44 4.25 -1.43
CA ARG A 43 -4.58 3.54 -0.50
C ARG A 43 -4.85 2.05 -0.52
N LEU A 44 -3.79 1.29 -0.36
CA LEU A 44 -3.82 -0.12 -0.02
C LEU A 44 -3.39 -0.29 1.42
N CYS A 45 -4.16 -1.07 2.15
CA CYS A 45 -3.71 -1.65 3.40
C CYS A 45 -3.65 -3.17 3.24
N LEU A 46 -2.53 -3.77 3.62
CA LEU A 46 -2.28 -5.19 3.42
C LEU A 46 -1.43 -5.76 4.55
N GLU A 47 -1.47 -7.08 4.67
CA GLU A 47 -0.69 -7.86 5.62
C GLU A 47 0.24 -8.83 4.89
N LEU A 48 1.42 -9.03 5.44
CA LEU A 48 2.42 -9.98 4.96
C LEU A 48 3.25 -10.52 6.12
N ASP A 49 3.87 -11.67 5.94
CA ASP A 49 4.77 -12.23 6.95
C ASP A 49 6.11 -11.47 6.99
N ALA A 50 6.86 -11.61 8.09
CA ALA A 50 8.11 -10.89 8.31
C ALA A 50 9.22 -11.24 7.29
N LEU A 51 9.22 -12.46 6.74
CA LEU A 51 10.21 -12.87 5.74
C LEU A 51 9.91 -12.21 4.38
N THR A 52 8.63 -12.21 3.98
CA THR A 52 8.17 -11.48 2.81
C THR A 52 8.48 -9.99 2.98
N TYR A 53 8.25 -9.41 4.17
CA TYR A 53 8.61 -8.03 4.44
C TYR A 53 10.10 -7.76 4.19
N ALA A 54 10.99 -8.55 4.80
CA ALA A 54 12.43 -8.35 4.68
C ALA A 54 12.93 -8.44 3.23
N ARG A 55 12.27 -9.27 2.40
CA ARG A 55 12.55 -9.34 0.96
C ARG A 55 12.11 -8.09 0.22
N LEU A 56 10.95 -7.53 0.57
CA LEU A 56 10.47 -6.28 -0.02
C LEU A 56 11.32 -5.09 0.41
N ASP A 57 11.74 -5.05 1.67
CA ASP A 57 12.54 -3.98 2.28
C ASP A 57 13.91 -3.79 1.64
N THR A 58 14.45 -4.86 1.04
CA THR A 58 15.73 -4.88 0.33
C THR A 58 15.58 -4.74 -1.18
N SER A 59 14.36 -4.52 -1.68
CA SER A 59 14.02 -4.32 -3.08
C SER A 59 13.48 -2.90 -3.35
N ASP A 60 13.10 -2.60 -4.59
CA ASP A 60 12.43 -1.35 -4.95
C ASP A 60 10.90 -1.36 -4.67
N ALA A 61 10.37 -2.46 -4.11
CA ALA A 61 8.96 -2.60 -3.80
C ALA A 61 8.47 -1.52 -2.83
N PHE A 62 7.29 -0.95 -3.12
CA PHE A 62 6.63 0.07 -2.32
C PHE A 62 7.47 1.32 -2.00
N HIS A 63 8.62 1.49 -2.67
CA HIS A 63 9.63 2.49 -2.37
C HIS A 63 10.03 2.50 -0.89
N LEU A 64 10.30 1.32 -0.30
CA LEU A 64 10.69 1.14 1.12
C LEU A 64 12.09 1.69 1.48
N ARG A 65 12.55 2.79 0.85
CA ARG A 65 13.89 3.36 1.04
C ARG A 65 14.11 3.83 2.47
N GLU A 66 15.24 3.46 3.07
CA GLU A 66 15.59 3.87 4.44
C GLU A 66 15.61 5.39 4.62
N ALA A 67 16.04 6.14 3.60
CA ALA A 67 16.11 7.60 3.60
C ALA A 67 14.76 8.29 3.82
N GLU A 68 13.65 7.61 3.49
CA GLU A 68 12.30 8.16 3.57
C GLU A 68 11.62 7.82 4.91
N ARG A 69 12.25 6.97 5.73
CA ARG A 69 11.71 6.52 7.02
C ARG A 69 11.90 7.58 8.09
N GLY A 70 10.90 7.72 8.97
CA GLY A 70 10.99 8.60 10.12
C GLY A 70 12.13 8.24 11.10
N PRO A 71 12.57 9.18 11.95
CA PRO A 71 13.79 9.06 12.78
C PRO A 71 13.77 7.93 13.82
N ASN A 72 12.61 7.34 14.11
CA ASN A 72 12.43 6.26 15.08
C ASN A 72 12.05 4.93 14.41
N ALA A 73 12.49 4.70 13.17
CA ALA A 73 12.06 3.54 12.42
C ALA A 73 12.53 2.23 13.08
N VAL A 74 11.56 1.38 13.46
CA VAL A 74 11.82 0.02 13.90
C VAL A 74 11.68 -0.89 12.68
N GLY A 75 12.80 -1.27 12.07
CA GLY A 75 12.82 -2.19 10.91
C GLY A 75 12.88 -3.68 11.30
N ALA A 76 13.21 -4.00 12.56
CA ALA A 76 13.32 -5.37 13.04
C ALA A 76 11.95 -5.91 13.50
N PHE A 77 11.18 -6.42 12.56
CA PHE A 77 9.92 -7.11 12.83
C PHE A 77 10.16 -8.56 13.26
N GLY A 78 9.39 -9.03 14.25
CA GLY A 78 9.45 -10.40 14.73
C GLY A 78 8.73 -11.38 13.80
N PRO A 79 9.03 -12.69 13.85
CA PRO A 79 8.44 -13.66 12.92
C PRO A 79 6.98 -14.04 13.24
N ALA A 80 6.48 -13.74 14.44
CA ALA A 80 5.23 -14.29 14.96
C ALA A 80 3.96 -13.55 14.53
N ALA A 81 4.07 -12.27 14.13
CA ALA A 81 2.94 -11.42 13.80
C ALA A 81 3.03 -10.90 12.37
N ALA A 82 1.88 -10.68 11.73
CA ALA A 82 1.84 -10.08 10.41
C ALA A 82 2.36 -8.64 10.46
N VAL A 83 3.14 -8.26 9.45
CA VAL A 83 3.53 -6.89 9.17
C VAL A 83 2.43 -6.27 8.32
N ARG A 84 1.85 -5.18 8.81
CA ARG A 84 0.84 -4.37 8.14
C ARG A 84 1.52 -3.25 7.38
N VAL A 85 1.26 -3.16 6.08
CA VAL A 85 1.76 -2.10 5.21
C VAL A 85 0.56 -1.27 4.75
N GLU A 86 0.63 0.04 4.97
CA GLU A 86 -0.23 1.03 4.32
C GLU A 86 0.60 1.69 3.23
N ALA A 87 0.08 1.75 2.01
CA ALA A 87 0.72 2.38 0.87
C ALA A 87 -0.31 3.13 0.04
N ARG A 88 0.07 4.24 -0.57
CA ARG A 88 -0.77 4.95 -1.54
C ARG A 88 -0.35 4.63 -2.96
N LEU A 89 -1.26 4.61 -3.90
CA LEU A 89 -0.91 4.57 -5.31
C LEU A 89 -0.20 5.88 -5.67
N ASN A 90 0.85 5.79 -6.48
CA ASN A 90 1.54 6.95 -7.02
C ASN A 90 0.53 7.80 -7.82
N PRO A 91 0.44 9.12 -7.59
CA PRO A 91 -0.52 9.99 -8.27
C PRO A 91 -0.51 9.89 -9.80
N GLU A 92 0.62 9.59 -10.42
CA GLU A 92 0.71 9.41 -11.87
C GLU A 92 -0.17 8.26 -12.40
N HIS A 93 -0.46 7.26 -11.56
CA HIS A 93 -1.30 6.12 -11.88
C HIS A 93 -2.77 6.31 -11.49
N LEU A 94 -3.17 7.42 -10.86
CA LEU A 94 -4.58 7.65 -10.51
C LEU A 94 -5.49 7.78 -11.74
N SER A 95 -4.92 8.20 -12.88
CA SER A 95 -5.62 8.36 -14.15
C SER A 95 -6.23 7.07 -14.70
N VAL A 96 -5.86 5.90 -14.17
CA VAL A 96 -6.47 4.61 -14.54
C VAL A 96 -7.90 4.46 -14.03
N PHE A 97 -8.31 5.29 -13.06
CA PHE A 97 -9.65 5.28 -12.51
C PHE A 97 -10.50 6.42 -13.08
N SER A 98 -11.81 6.18 -13.18
CA SER A 98 -12.75 7.28 -13.38
C SER A 98 -12.60 8.30 -12.24
N PRO A 99 -12.74 9.61 -12.49
CA PRO A 99 -12.82 10.62 -11.44
C PRO A 99 -13.85 10.28 -10.36
N GLU A 100 -14.93 9.60 -10.75
CA GLU A 100 -16.04 9.22 -9.89
C GLU A 100 -15.88 7.83 -9.24
N ALA A 101 -14.75 7.12 -9.45
CA ALA A 101 -14.56 5.75 -8.97
C ALA A 101 -14.51 5.62 -7.44
N ASP A 102 -15.41 4.84 -6.85
CA ASP A 102 -15.43 4.61 -5.41
C ASP A 102 -14.43 3.49 -5.00
N ALA A 103 -14.39 3.18 -3.70
CA ALA A 103 -13.49 2.13 -3.20
C ALA A 103 -13.82 0.74 -3.78
N PHE A 104 -15.09 0.46 -4.09
CA PHE A 104 -15.51 -0.79 -4.71
C PHE A 104 -15.05 -0.87 -6.17
N ASP A 105 -15.20 0.19 -6.95
CA ASP A 105 -14.71 0.29 -8.32
C ASP A 105 -13.20 0.03 -8.38
N VAL A 106 -12.45 0.68 -7.49
CA VAL A 106 -11.00 0.50 -7.38
C VAL A 106 -10.66 -0.94 -6.98
N ALA A 107 -11.40 -1.55 -6.05
CA ALA A 107 -11.20 -2.95 -5.67
C ALA A 107 -11.46 -3.93 -6.83
N VAL A 108 -12.49 -3.66 -7.65
CA VAL A 108 -12.79 -4.45 -8.86
C VAL A 108 -11.69 -4.29 -9.89
N ALA A 109 -11.25 -3.06 -10.18
CA ALA A 109 -10.16 -2.78 -11.10
C ALA A 109 -8.86 -3.45 -10.65
N LEU A 110 -8.52 -3.34 -9.37
CA LEU A 110 -7.36 -4.01 -8.79
C LEU A 110 -7.46 -5.53 -8.94
N LYS A 111 -8.62 -6.16 -8.72
CA LYS A 111 -8.81 -7.61 -8.92
C LYS A 111 -8.73 -8.04 -10.38
N GLY A 112 -9.25 -7.23 -11.30
CA GLY A 112 -9.27 -7.52 -12.73
C GLY A 112 -7.95 -7.21 -13.45
N ALA A 113 -7.05 -6.46 -12.81
CA ALA A 113 -5.78 -6.04 -13.40
C ALA A 113 -4.87 -7.23 -13.74
N THR A 114 -4.31 -7.18 -14.94
CA THR A 114 -3.26 -8.08 -15.43
C THR A 114 -1.93 -7.81 -14.73
N SER A 115 -1.02 -8.78 -14.74
CA SER A 115 0.27 -8.69 -14.02
C SER A 115 1.11 -7.50 -14.45
N ASP A 116 1.02 -7.04 -15.69
CA ASP A 116 1.73 -5.87 -16.24
C ASP A 116 1.07 -4.52 -15.93
N SER A 117 -0.14 -4.52 -15.37
CA SER A 117 -0.82 -3.29 -14.96
C SER A 117 -0.07 -2.60 -13.82
N PRO A 118 0.00 -1.26 -13.79
CA PRO A 118 0.52 -0.52 -12.65
C PRO A 118 -0.17 -0.90 -11.33
N LEU A 119 -1.44 -1.29 -11.36
CA LEU A 119 -2.18 -1.76 -10.18
C LEU A 119 -1.67 -3.07 -9.59
N ARG A 120 -0.86 -3.83 -10.35
CA ARG A 120 -0.21 -5.06 -9.89
C ARG A 120 1.26 -4.87 -9.55
N GLN A 121 1.87 -3.74 -9.90
CA GLN A 121 3.30 -3.50 -9.63
C GLN A 121 3.45 -2.83 -8.28
N THR A 122 4.24 -3.41 -7.38
CA THR A 122 4.49 -2.82 -6.05
C THR A 122 5.23 -1.48 -6.12
N GLU A 123 5.96 -1.25 -7.20
CA GLU A 123 6.70 -0.01 -7.51
C GLU A 123 5.76 1.14 -7.88
N SER A 124 4.49 0.86 -8.20
CA SER A 124 3.46 1.88 -8.42
C SER A 124 2.92 2.46 -7.12
N TYR A 125 3.33 1.94 -5.96
CA TYR A 125 2.79 2.31 -4.66
C TYR A 125 3.87 2.91 -3.77
N LEU A 126 3.54 3.96 -3.05
CA LEU A 126 4.41 4.64 -2.10
C LEU A 126 3.98 4.23 -0.69
N VAL A 127 4.83 3.50 0.04
CA VAL A 127 4.53 3.10 1.43
C VAL A 127 4.27 4.33 2.28
N LEU A 128 3.22 4.38 3.08
CA LEU A 128 2.93 5.45 4.04
C LEU A 128 3.35 5.05 5.45
N ALA A 129 3.08 3.79 5.82
CA ALA A 129 3.41 3.25 7.10
C ALA A 129 3.62 1.74 7.04
N VAL A 130 4.55 1.26 7.84
CA VAL A 130 4.76 -0.17 8.09
C VAL A 130 4.68 -0.39 9.59
N THR A 131 3.84 -1.32 10.03
CA THR A 131 3.66 -1.59 11.45
C THR A 131 3.50 -3.08 11.75
N GLN A 132 3.85 -3.49 12.96
CA GLN A 132 3.61 -4.82 13.46
C GLN A 132 3.15 -4.74 14.92
N GLU A 133 2.10 -5.48 15.25
CA GLU A 133 1.69 -5.68 16.65
C GLU A 133 2.50 -6.85 17.23
N GLN A 134 3.53 -6.55 18.02
CA GLN A 134 4.37 -7.60 18.63
C GLN A 134 3.76 -8.18 19.89
N GLN A 135 2.99 -7.36 20.62
CA GLN A 135 2.23 -7.74 21.80
C GLN A 135 0.93 -6.96 21.77
N LYS A 136 -0.11 -7.46 22.45
CA LYS A 136 -1.42 -6.82 22.48
C LYS A 136 -1.30 -5.35 22.90
N GLY A 137 -1.62 -4.44 21.99
CA GLY A 137 -1.55 -2.99 22.23
C GLY A 137 -0.18 -2.34 22.04
N LEU A 138 0.89 -3.10 21.76
CA LEU A 138 2.21 -2.58 21.40
C LEU A 138 2.42 -2.71 19.89
N ARG A 139 2.35 -1.58 19.18
CA ARG A 139 2.60 -1.49 17.75
C ARG A 139 3.93 -0.78 17.50
N LEU A 140 4.85 -1.49 16.84
CA LEU A 140 6.14 -0.95 16.39
C LEU A 140 6.09 -0.74 14.89
N GLY A 141 6.94 0.13 14.37
CA GLY A 141 7.02 0.37 12.93
C GLY A 141 7.64 1.71 12.57
N PHE A 142 7.30 2.19 11.39
CA PHE A 142 7.67 3.51 10.90
C PHE A 142 6.62 4.07 9.96
N SER A 143 6.61 5.39 9.82
CA SER A 143 5.97 6.08 8.71
C SER A 143 7.03 6.67 7.80
N THR A 144 6.64 6.95 6.58
CA THR A 144 7.45 7.69 5.60
C THR A 144 6.83 9.05 5.34
N SER A 145 7.60 9.95 4.74
CA SER A 145 7.13 11.27 4.33
C SER A 145 7.53 11.54 2.90
N TRP A 146 6.61 11.25 1.99
CA TRP A 146 6.76 11.63 0.59
C TRP A 146 6.47 13.11 0.44
N PHE A 147 7.52 13.93 0.37
CA PHE A 147 7.36 15.31 -0.04
C PHE A 147 6.78 15.32 -1.46
N SER A 148 5.60 15.94 -1.62
CA SER A 148 5.12 16.35 -2.93
C SER A 148 6.07 17.42 -3.44
N GLY A 149 7.15 17.00 -4.12
CA GLY A 149 7.99 17.91 -4.87
C GLY A 149 7.15 18.53 -5.96
N ALA A 150 6.66 19.75 -5.73
CA ALA A 150 6.28 20.63 -6.80
C ALA A 150 7.50 20.76 -7.72
N SER A 151 7.36 20.27 -8.95
CA SER A 151 8.26 20.57 -10.06
C SER A 151 7.44 21.29 -11.12
#